data_AF-A0A7C8ZJ96-F1
#
_entry.id   AF-A0A7C8ZJ96-F1
#
_cell.length_a   1.000
_cell.length_b   1.000
_cell.length_c   1.000
_cell.angle_alpha   90.00
_cell.angle_beta   90.00
_cell.angle_gamma   90.00
#
_symmetry.space_group_name_H-M   'P 1'
#
loop_
_entity.id
_entity.type
_entity.pdbx_description
1 polymer ?
#
loop_
_entity_poly.entity_id
_entity_poly.type
_entity_poly.pdbx_seq_one_letter_code
_entity_poly.pdbx_strand_id
1 'polypeptide(L)'
;FNYSGLTIVTSYSPDHYENGTWNTGGSCTGKVRPLLPGQVVEHEYTNTMHDKQVTAFNQAMKKSANRSKLKLMDITKAFGYRHDGHPGPYRSLDPNKITKRGPDGRPPPQDCLHWCMPGPVDVWNELMLEIIRREFEANHQSSAL
;
A
#
# COMPACT_ATOMS: atom_id res chain seq x y z
N PHE A 1 -19.42 -21.08 10.59
CA PHE A 1 -17.97 -20.97 10.29
C PHE A 1 -17.21 -20.79 11.60
N ASN A 2 -16.23 -21.65 11.90
CA ASN A 2 -15.47 -21.64 13.16
C ASN A 2 -13.97 -21.45 12.85
N TYR A 3 -13.57 -20.23 12.51
CA TYR A 3 -12.19 -19.88 12.19
C TYR A 3 -11.47 -19.39 13.44
N SER A 4 -10.29 -19.95 13.73
CA SER A 4 -9.44 -19.61 14.89
C SER A 4 -8.03 -19.15 14.50
N GLY A 5 -7.79 -18.90 13.21
CA GLY A 5 -6.49 -18.50 12.70
C GLY A 5 -6.17 -17.01 12.91
N LEU A 6 -5.04 -16.61 12.33
CA LEU A 6 -4.61 -15.22 12.23
C LEU A 6 -5.14 -14.59 10.94
N THR A 7 -5.96 -13.55 11.08
CA THR A 7 -6.38 -12.67 9.98
C THR A 7 -5.55 -11.39 10.01
N ILE A 8 -4.86 -11.11 8.90
CA ILE A 8 -4.10 -9.88 8.68
C ILE A 8 -4.89 -9.04 7.69
N VAL A 9 -5.20 -7.79 8.07
CA VAL A 9 -5.89 -6.82 7.22
C VAL A 9 -4.88 -5.76 6.81
N THR A 10 -4.62 -5.64 5.52
CA THR A 10 -3.78 -4.57 4.97
C THR A 10 -4.57 -3.26 4.90
N SER A 11 -3.97 -2.16 5.33
CA SER A 11 -4.58 -0.83 5.18
C SER A 11 -4.44 -0.31 3.73
N TYR A 12 -4.92 0.91 3.50
CA TYR A 12 -5.09 1.47 2.16
C TYR A 12 -3.73 1.66 1.46
N SER A 13 -3.63 1.19 0.21
CA SER A 13 -2.44 1.40 -0.63
C SER A 13 -2.58 2.72 -1.39
N PRO A 14 -1.75 3.74 -1.13
CA PRO A 14 -1.84 5.03 -1.79
C PRO A 14 -1.42 4.96 -3.26
N ASP A 15 -2.11 5.73 -4.12
CA ASP A 15 -1.62 6.13 -5.44
C ASP A 15 -0.81 7.43 -5.36
N HIS A 16 -0.05 7.75 -6.41
CA HIS A 16 0.77 8.97 -6.48
C HIS A 16 0.62 9.70 -7.82
N TYR A 17 -0.62 9.97 -8.25
CA TYR A 17 -0.83 10.83 -9.42
C TYR A 17 -0.56 12.31 -9.09
N GLU A 18 0.29 12.96 -9.88
CA GLU A 18 0.48 14.41 -9.84
C GLU A 18 -0.08 15.09 -11.10
N ASN A 19 -0.52 16.35 -10.97
CA ASN A 19 -1.04 17.17 -12.08
C ASN A 19 -2.25 16.54 -12.80
N GLY A 20 -3.07 15.81 -12.05
CA GLY A 20 -4.24 15.10 -12.54
C GLY A 20 -4.47 13.83 -11.73
N THR A 21 -5.49 13.08 -12.10
CA THR A 21 -5.88 11.78 -11.54
C THR A 21 -5.68 10.69 -12.58
N TRP A 22 -5.95 9.44 -12.20
CA TRP A 22 -5.90 8.28 -13.08
C TRP A 22 -6.66 8.44 -14.42
N ASN A 23 -7.73 9.23 -14.44
CA ASN A 23 -8.57 9.47 -15.62
C ASN A 23 -8.47 10.88 -16.23
N THR A 24 -7.63 11.77 -15.68
CA THR A 24 -7.52 13.16 -16.15
C THR A 24 -6.10 13.53 -16.62
N GLY A 25 -5.23 12.53 -16.78
CA GLY A 25 -3.86 12.72 -17.28
C GLY A 25 -2.81 12.95 -16.19
N GLY A 26 -3.09 12.51 -14.96
CA GLY A 26 -2.09 12.53 -13.88
C GLY A 26 -0.86 11.67 -14.18
N SER A 27 0.25 11.95 -13.51
CA SER A 27 1.53 11.24 -13.71
C SER A 27 2.40 11.18 -12.47
N CYS A 28 3.16 10.09 -12.35
CA CYS A 28 4.24 9.87 -11.38
C CYS A 28 5.61 9.79 -12.08
N THR A 29 5.71 10.25 -13.33
CA THR A 29 6.98 10.23 -14.07
C THR A 29 7.99 11.17 -13.42
N GLY A 30 9.23 10.69 -13.28
CA GLY A 30 10.34 11.48 -12.70
C GLY A 30 10.50 11.31 -11.19
N LYS A 31 9.68 10.49 -10.53
CA LYS A 31 9.91 10.07 -9.15
C LYS A 31 10.89 8.90 -9.16
N VAL A 32 12.10 9.13 -8.66
CA VAL A 32 13.21 8.16 -8.74
C VAL A 32 13.83 7.83 -7.38
N ARG A 33 13.34 8.44 -6.31
CA ARG A 33 13.79 8.22 -4.94
C ARG A 33 12.63 8.44 -3.97
N PRO A 34 12.60 7.73 -2.83
CA PRO A 34 11.61 7.98 -1.79
C PRO A 34 11.60 9.44 -1.36
N LEU A 35 10.46 9.89 -0.87
CA LEU A 35 10.33 11.18 -0.20
C LEU A 35 11.18 11.21 1.08
N LEU A 36 11.73 12.37 1.42
CA LEU A 36 12.38 12.57 2.71
C LEU A 36 11.33 12.74 3.82
N PRO A 37 11.70 12.50 5.09
CA PRO A 37 10.81 12.78 6.22
C PRO A 37 10.21 14.18 6.14
N GLY A 38 8.88 14.27 6.31
CA GLY A 38 8.13 15.53 6.25
C GLY A 38 7.77 16.02 4.83
N GLN A 39 8.13 15.29 3.77
CA GLN A 39 7.79 15.65 2.39
C GLN A 39 6.51 14.99 1.86
N VAL A 40 5.88 14.11 2.64
CA VAL A 40 4.61 13.49 2.23
C VAL A 40 3.53 14.57 2.18
N VAL A 41 2.96 14.74 1.00
CA VAL A 41 1.77 15.55 0.80
C VAL A 41 0.57 14.69 1.12
N GLU A 42 -0.26 15.16 2.05
CA GLU A 42 -1.48 14.43 2.40
C GLU A 42 -2.52 14.54 1.28
N HIS A 43 -3.09 13.39 0.91
CA HIS A 43 -4.18 13.30 -0.05
C HIS A 43 -5.49 12.99 0.69
N GLU A 44 -6.48 13.87 0.56
CA GLU A 44 -7.78 13.74 1.23
C GLU A 44 -8.43 12.38 0.99
N TYR A 45 -8.36 11.86 -0.24
CA TYR A 45 -8.91 10.55 -0.59
C TYR A 45 -8.19 9.41 0.13
N THR A 46 -6.85 9.39 0.11
CA THR A 46 -6.02 8.42 0.82
C THR A 46 -6.32 8.42 2.32
N ASN A 47 -6.35 9.60 2.94
CA ASN A 47 -6.66 9.76 4.36
C ASN A 47 -8.08 9.27 4.68
N THR A 48 -9.07 9.67 3.88
CA THR A 48 -10.47 9.25 4.06
C THR A 48 -10.63 7.73 3.96
N MET A 49 -9.96 7.10 3.01
CA MET A 49 -10.03 5.65 2.82
C MET A 49 -9.32 4.90 3.95
N HIS A 50 -8.14 5.38 4.37
CA HIS A 50 -7.42 4.85 5.53
C HIS A 50 -8.25 4.96 6.81
N ASP A 51 -8.79 6.13 7.12
CA ASP A 51 -9.60 6.38 8.30
C ASP A 51 -10.82 5.47 8.37
N LYS A 52 -11.50 5.26 7.23
CA LYS A 52 -12.63 4.33 7.13
C LYS A 52 -12.21 2.89 7.43
N GLN A 53 -11.08 2.43 6.89
CA GLN A 53 -10.56 1.08 7.12
C GLN A 53 -10.11 0.88 8.56
N VAL A 54 -9.38 1.83 9.14
CA VAL A 54 -8.93 1.78 10.55
C VAL A 54 -10.13 1.81 11.50
N THR A 55 -11.13 2.67 11.21
CA THR A 55 -12.37 2.73 12.00
C THR A 55 -13.12 1.40 11.96
N ALA A 56 -13.31 0.82 10.78
CA ALA A 56 -13.96 -0.48 10.63
C ALA A 56 -13.18 -1.60 11.34
N PHE A 57 -11.86 -1.61 11.22
CA PHE A 57 -10.99 -2.54 11.92
C PHE A 57 -11.16 -2.44 13.44
N ASN A 58 -11.12 -1.23 14.00
CA ASN A 58 -11.31 -1.00 15.43
C ASN A 58 -12.69 -1.41 15.92
N GLN A 59 -13.74 -1.19 15.12
CA GLN A 59 -15.09 -1.67 15.41
C GLN A 59 -15.16 -3.21 15.38
N ALA A 60 -14.48 -3.86 14.44
CA ALA A 60 -14.40 -5.31 14.36
C ALA A 60 -13.66 -5.90 15.57
N MET A 61 -12.54 -5.29 15.99
CA MET A 61 -11.79 -5.68 17.18
C MET A 61 -12.65 -5.65 18.45
N LYS A 62 -13.50 -4.63 18.62
CA LYS A 62 -14.43 -4.53 19.77
C LYS A 62 -15.51 -5.63 19.78
N LYS A 63 -15.87 -6.15 18.61
CA LYS A 63 -16.89 -7.21 18.44
C LYS A 63 -16.28 -8.61 18.38
N SER A 64 -14.97 -8.71 18.18
CA SER A 64 -14.28 -9.99 18.04
C SER A 64 -14.31 -10.74 19.36
N ALA A 65 -14.89 -11.95 19.36
CA ALA A 65 -14.66 -12.90 20.44
C ALA A 65 -13.18 -13.34 20.40
N ASN A 66 -12.59 -13.66 21.54
CA ASN A 66 -11.17 -14.04 21.72
C ASN A 66 -10.70 -15.30 20.94
N ARG A 67 -11.49 -15.80 19.99
CA ARG A 67 -11.21 -17.04 19.23
C ARG A 67 -10.32 -16.82 18.00
N SER A 68 -10.44 -15.70 17.30
CA SER A 68 -9.63 -15.39 16.11
C SER A 68 -8.72 -14.22 16.38
N LYS A 69 -7.46 -14.30 15.92
CA LYS A 69 -6.52 -13.18 16.02
C LYS A 69 -6.70 -12.27 14.82
N LEU A 70 -6.90 -10.98 15.07
CA LEU A 70 -7.06 -9.97 14.03
C LEU A 70 -5.95 -8.92 14.18
N LYS A 71 -5.21 -8.66 13.10
CA LYS A 71 -4.08 -7.74 13.06
C LYS A 71 -4.22 -6.78 11.87
N LEU A 72 -3.93 -5.50 12.12
CA LEU A 72 -3.86 -4.48 11.07
C LEU A 72 -2.41 -4.36 10.63
N MET A 73 -2.16 -4.56 9.34
CA MET A 73 -0.89 -4.22 8.69
C MET A 73 -1.06 -2.82 8.10
N ASP A 74 -0.72 -1.80 8.91
CA ASP A 74 -0.89 -0.42 8.50
C ASP A 74 0.27 0.07 7.62
N ILE A 75 0.06 0.06 6.30
CA ILE A 75 1.05 0.42 5.28
C ILE A 75 0.91 1.85 4.79
N THR A 76 -0.25 2.50 4.96
CA THR A 76 -0.62 3.70 4.19
C THR A 76 0.41 4.82 4.31
N LYS A 77 0.83 5.14 5.53
CA LYS A 77 1.82 6.20 5.76
C LYS A 77 3.20 5.86 5.20
N ALA A 78 3.67 4.62 5.40
CA ALA A 78 4.98 4.19 4.92
C ALA A 78 5.05 4.22 3.38
N PHE A 79 3.96 3.83 2.73
CA PHE A 79 3.86 3.78 1.27
C PHE A 79 3.58 5.15 0.64
N GLY A 80 3.05 6.11 1.41
CA GLY A 80 3.00 7.52 1.00
C GLY A 80 4.39 8.14 0.75
N TYR A 81 5.47 7.56 1.29
CA TYR A 81 6.84 7.98 0.97
C TYR A 81 7.38 7.37 -0.32
N ARG A 82 6.71 6.35 -0.88
CA ARG A 82 7.24 5.48 -1.92
C ARG A 82 6.74 5.81 -3.32
N HIS A 83 6.47 7.08 -3.61
CA HIS A 83 6.11 7.55 -4.95
C HIS A 83 7.08 7.14 -6.07
N ASP A 84 8.31 6.72 -5.74
CA ASP A 84 9.34 6.20 -6.63
C ASP A 84 9.10 4.77 -7.13
N GLY A 85 8.20 4.05 -6.49
CA GLY A 85 8.03 2.61 -6.71
C GLY A 85 6.91 2.21 -7.65
N HIS A 86 6.29 3.17 -8.36
CA HIS A 86 5.25 2.89 -9.34
C HIS A 86 5.82 2.61 -10.74
N PRO A 87 5.17 1.75 -11.55
CA PRO A 87 5.59 1.52 -12.94
C PRO A 87 5.56 2.78 -13.82
N GLY A 88 4.66 3.73 -13.51
CA GLY A 88 4.46 4.94 -14.31
C GLY A 88 4.17 4.58 -15.77
N PRO A 89 4.98 5.03 -16.75
CA PRO A 89 4.78 4.68 -18.15
C PRO A 89 5.09 3.21 -18.47
N TYR A 90 5.85 2.50 -17.63
CA TYR A 90 6.36 1.15 -17.87
C TYR A 90 5.40 0.03 -17.46
N ARG A 91 4.09 0.28 -17.59
CA ARG A 91 3.01 -0.64 -17.18
C ARG A 91 2.73 -1.80 -18.17
N SER A 92 3.60 -2.02 -19.17
CA SER A 92 3.46 -3.08 -20.18
C SER A 92 4.82 -3.58 -20.63
N LEU A 93 4.89 -4.85 -21.01
CA LEU A 93 6.07 -5.47 -21.63
C LEU A 93 6.17 -5.21 -23.14
N ASP A 94 5.16 -4.59 -23.75
CA ASP A 94 5.17 -4.23 -25.17
C ASP A 94 6.28 -3.20 -25.46
N PRO A 95 7.30 -3.54 -26.28
CA PRO A 95 8.42 -2.66 -26.59
C PRO A 95 8.00 -1.44 -27.43
N ASN A 96 6.85 -1.49 -28.10
CA ASN A 96 6.34 -0.39 -28.92
C ASN A 96 5.51 0.62 -28.12
N LYS A 97 5.32 0.37 -26.83
CA LYS A 97 4.51 1.24 -25.99
C LYS A 97 5.17 2.60 -25.81
N ILE A 98 4.37 3.65 -25.97
CA ILE A 98 4.81 5.02 -25.71
C ILE A 98 5.07 5.17 -24.22
N THR A 99 6.33 5.45 -23.87
CA THR A 99 6.77 5.70 -22.49
C THR A 99 7.19 7.15 -22.25
N LYS A 100 7.21 7.96 -23.32
CA LYS A 100 7.57 9.38 -23.29
C LYS A 100 6.33 10.25 -23.50
N ARG A 101 6.41 11.51 -23.07
CA ARG A 101 5.35 12.49 -23.34
C ARG A 101 5.17 12.72 -24.85
N GLY A 102 3.93 12.94 -25.26
CA GLY A 102 3.60 13.30 -26.63
C GLY A 102 3.99 14.74 -26.98
N PRO A 103 3.88 15.15 -28.25
CA PRO A 103 4.14 16.52 -28.69
C PRO A 103 3.25 17.58 -28.00
N ASP A 104 2.06 17.17 -27.54
CA ASP A 104 1.11 17.99 -26.78
C ASP A 104 1.45 18.11 -25.28
N GLY A 105 2.58 17.52 -24.85
CA GLY A 105 3.03 17.51 -23.47
C GLY A 105 2.29 16.52 -22.56
N ARG A 106 1.28 15.80 -23.05
CA ARG A 106 0.53 14.84 -22.23
C ARG A 106 1.40 13.63 -21.87
N PRO A 107 1.32 13.15 -20.61
CA PRO A 107 1.98 11.91 -20.25
C PRO A 107 1.32 10.75 -20.99
N PRO A 108 2.10 9.72 -21.38
CA PRO A 108 1.51 8.49 -21.88
C PRO A 108 0.72 7.82 -20.75
N PRO A 109 -0.13 6.81 -21.03
CA PRO A 109 -0.89 6.11 -20.00
C PRO A 109 -0.02 5.67 -18.82
N GLN A 110 -0.30 6.24 -17.64
CA GLN A 110 0.47 6.05 -16.41
C GLN A 110 -0.18 4.98 -15.53
N ASP A 111 0.65 4.23 -14.82
CA ASP A 111 0.25 3.44 -13.67
C ASP A 111 0.95 3.97 -12.42
N CYS A 112 0.22 4.78 -11.66
CA CYS A 112 0.66 5.33 -10.38
C CYS A 112 -0.10 4.73 -9.21
N LEU A 113 -0.72 3.55 -9.43
CA LEU A 113 -1.53 2.83 -8.44
C LEU A 113 -0.85 1.52 -8.05
N HIS A 114 -0.38 0.74 -9.03
CA HIS A 114 0.33 -0.51 -8.78
C HIS A 114 1.81 -0.27 -8.46
N TRP A 115 2.47 -1.29 -7.92
CA TRP A 115 3.86 -1.23 -7.48
C TRP A 115 4.75 -2.05 -8.40
N CYS A 116 5.96 -1.56 -8.67
CA CYS A 116 7.01 -2.32 -9.35
C CYS A 116 7.42 -3.55 -8.53
N MET A 117 7.86 -4.59 -9.24
CA MET A 117 8.50 -5.78 -8.68
C MET A 117 9.82 -6.06 -9.42
N PRO A 118 10.95 -6.26 -8.70
CA PRO A 118 11.13 -6.03 -7.27
C PRO A 118 10.91 -4.55 -6.89
N GLY A 119 10.46 -4.27 -5.67
CA GLY A 119 10.06 -2.90 -5.30
C GLY A 119 9.39 -2.77 -3.94
N PRO A 120 8.66 -1.67 -3.68
CA PRO A 120 8.05 -1.42 -2.38
C PRO A 120 7.14 -2.55 -1.89
N VAL A 121 6.46 -3.25 -2.81
CA VAL A 121 5.55 -4.35 -2.44
C VAL A 121 6.26 -5.50 -1.72
N ASP A 122 7.57 -5.66 -1.90
CA ASP A 122 8.36 -6.67 -1.16
C ASP A 122 8.33 -6.39 0.35
N VAL A 123 8.26 -5.12 0.75
CA VAL A 123 8.13 -4.72 2.17
C VAL A 123 6.76 -5.15 2.75
N TRP A 124 5.70 -5.30 1.94
CA TRP A 124 4.44 -5.85 2.45
C TRP A 124 4.62 -7.29 2.90
N ASN A 125 5.38 -8.08 2.14
CA ASN A 125 5.69 -9.46 2.47
C ASN A 125 6.54 -9.54 3.75
N GLU A 126 7.53 -8.64 3.90
CA GLU A 126 8.34 -8.55 5.11
C GLU A 126 7.50 -8.20 6.34
N LEU A 127 6.62 -7.19 6.24
CA LEU A 127 5.71 -6.79 7.32
C LEU A 127 4.74 -7.93 7.68
N MET A 128 4.18 -8.60 6.68
CA MET A 128 3.28 -9.75 6.89
C MET A 128 4.01 -10.88 7.61
N LEU A 129 5.21 -11.24 7.16
CA LEU A 129 6.03 -12.29 7.78
C LEU A 129 6.38 -11.94 9.22
N GLU A 130 6.71 -10.68 9.50
CA GLU A 130 7.00 -10.20 10.85
C GLU A 130 5.76 -10.28 11.76
N ILE A 131 4.57 -9.95 11.26
CA ILE A 131 3.32 -10.13 12.01
C ILE A 131 3.10 -11.61 12.34
N ILE A 132 3.27 -12.50 11.36
CA ILE A 132 3.14 -13.96 11.56
C ILE A 132 4.13 -14.44 12.61
N ARG A 133 5.40 -14.03 12.51
CA ARG A 133 6.47 -14.41 13.44
C ARG A 133 6.13 -14.01 14.88
N ARG A 134 5.71 -12.76 15.10
CA ARG A 134 5.33 -12.26 16.43
C ARG A 134 4.14 -13.01 17.02
N GLU A 135 3.13 -13.32 16.21
CA GLU A 135 1.96 -14.06 16.67
C GLU A 135 2.27 -15.52 17.00
N PHE A 136 3.22 -16.12 16.28
CA PHE A 136 3.73 -17.45 16.56
C PHE A 136 4.52 -17.47 17.89
N GLU A 137 5.45 -16.53 18.08
CA GLU A 137 6.25 -16.41 19.31
C GLU A 137 5.39 -16.16 20.56
N ALA A 138 4.39 -15.28 20.46
CA ALA A 138 3.46 -15.00 21.56
C ALA A 138 2.65 -16.23 21.99
N ASN A 139 2.28 -17.09 21.03
CA ASN A 139 1.57 -18.34 21.33
C ASN A 139 2.46 -19.35 22.07
N HIS A 140 3.76 -19.41 21.74
CA HIS A 140 4.69 -20.33 22.38
C HIS A 140 5.01 -19.88 23.81
N GLN A 141 5.17 -18.57 24.04
CA GLN A 141 5.36 -18.03 25.39
C GLN A 141 4.13 -18.25 26.27
N SER A 142 2.92 -18.13 25.71
CA SER A 142 1.67 -18.38 26.44
C SER A 142 1.40 -19.86 26.71
N SER A 143 2.09 -20.79 26.02
CA SER A 143 1.97 -22.24 26.22
C SER A 143 3.06 -22.80 27.15
N ALA A 144 4.07 -22.00 27.48
CA ALA A 144 5.17 -22.35 28.38
C ALA A 144 4.96 -21.82 29.82
N LEU A 145 3.85 -21.10 30.05
CA LEU A 145 3.33 -20.64 31.35
C LEU A 145 2.07 -21.42 31.69
#